data_AF-A0A6G1RP59-F1
#
_entry.id   AF-A0A6G1RP59-F1
#
_cell.length_a   1.000
_cell.length_b   1.000
_cell.length_c   1.000
_cell.angle_alpha   90.00
_cell.angle_beta   90.00
_cell.angle_gamma   90.00
#
_symmetry.space_group_name_H-M   'P 1'
#
loop_
_entity.id
_entity.type
_entity.pdbx_description
1 polymer ?
#
loop_
_entity_poly.entity_id
_entity_poly.type
_entity_poly.pdbx_seq_one_letter_code
_entity_poly.pdbx_strand_id
1 'polypeptide(L)'
;YNLGIREDEVVVNDVDLPPWAKKPEDFVRINRMALESEFVSCQLHQWIDLIFGYKQRGPEAVRALNVFHYLTYEGSVNLDSITDPVLREAMEAQIQNFGQTP
;
A
#
# COMPACT_ATOMS: atom_id res chain seq x y z
N TYR A 1 -7.01 -11.02 22.23
CA TYR A 1 -7.81 -11.68 21.17
C TYR A 1 -7.42 -13.15 21.10
N ASN A 2 -8.29 -14.03 20.63
CA ASN A 2 -7.87 -15.38 20.21
C ASN A 2 -7.62 -15.32 18.70
N LEU A 3 -6.35 -15.35 18.29
CA LEU A 3 -5.94 -15.23 16.89
C LEU A 3 -5.66 -16.61 16.25
N GLY A 4 -5.88 -17.70 16.99
CA GLY A 4 -5.66 -19.05 16.52
C GLY A 4 -4.22 -19.54 16.62
N ILE A 5 -3.98 -20.68 15.98
CA ILE A 5 -2.68 -21.36 15.91
C ILE A 5 -2.40 -21.62 14.44
N ARG A 6 -1.16 -21.35 14.02
CA ARG A 6 -0.69 -21.58 12.65
C ARG A 6 -0.50 -23.07 12.39
N GLU A 7 -0.38 -23.44 11.11
CA GLU A 7 -0.13 -24.83 10.71
C GLU A 7 1.20 -25.39 11.24
N ASP A 8 2.17 -24.53 11.55
CA ASP A 8 3.43 -24.88 12.22
C ASP A 8 3.29 -24.98 13.74
N GLU A 9 2.06 -25.09 14.25
CA GLU A 9 1.69 -25.20 15.67
C GLU A 9 2.09 -23.97 16.52
N VAL A 10 2.46 -22.86 15.89
CA VAL A 10 2.79 -21.61 16.58
C VAL A 10 1.51 -20.83 16.88
N VAL A 11 1.29 -20.54 18.17
CA VAL A 11 0.16 -19.69 18.62
C VAL A 11 0.36 -18.27 18.09
N VAL A 12 -0.67 -17.73 17.43
CA VAL A 12 -0.63 -16.34 16.96
C VAL A 12 -0.95 -15.42 18.13
N ASN A 13 -0.05 -14.49 18.41
CA ASN A 13 -0.27 -13.45 19.43
C ASN A 13 0.39 -12.14 19.00
N ASP A 14 1.38 -11.66 19.76
CA ASP A 14 2.12 -10.45 19.41
C ASP A 14 2.91 -10.66 18.11
N VAL A 15 3.13 -9.56 17.38
CA VAL A 15 3.95 -9.58 16.17
C VAL A 15 5.39 -9.91 16.52
N ASP A 16 5.98 -10.86 15.81
CA ASP A 16 7.39 -11.21 15.94
C ASP A 16 8.26 -10.01 15.55
N LEU A 17 9.03 -9.50 16.52
CA LEU A 17 9.89 -8.34 16.31
C LEU A 17 11.23 -8.75 15.72
N PRO A 18 11.85 -7.89 14.88
CA PRO A 18 13.19 -8.13 14.40
C PRO A 18 14.20 -8.12 15.57
N PRO A 19 15.36 -8.79 15.46
CA PRO A 19 16.30 -8.97 16.58
C PRO A 19 16.81 -7.68 17.24
N TRP A 20 16.74 -6.54 16.53
CA TRP A 20 17.16 -5.24 17.02
C TRP A 20 16.09 -4.51 17.85
N ALA A 21 14.84 -4.98 17.86
CA ALA A 21 13.74 -4.42 18.64
C ALA A 21 13.34 -5.39 19.76
N LYS A 22 13.66 -5.04 21.02
CA LYS A 22 13.30 -5.85 22.18
C LYS A 22 11.85 -5.66 22.61
N LYS A 23 11.25 -4.53 22.24
CA LYS A 23 9.86 -4.18 22.53
C LYS A 23 9.24 -3.45 21.34
N PRO A 24 7.90 -3.43 21.20
CA PRO A 24 7.23 -2.72 20.11
C PRO A 24 7.60 -1.23 20.05
N GLU A 25 7.86 -0.59 21.20
CA GLU A 25 8.27 0.82 21.26
C GLU A 25 9.66 1.03 20.66
N ASP A 26 10.58 0.07 20.84
CA ASP A 26 11.89 0.13 20.17
C ASP A 26 11.75 0.00 18.66
N PHE A 27 10.85 -0.87 18.19
CA PHE A 27 10.56 -1.05 16.77
C PHE A 27 10.09 0.27 16.15
N VAL A 28 9.07 0.91 16.73
CA VAL A 28 8.53 2.18 16.23
C VAL A 28 9.56 3.31 16.35
N ARG A 29 10.28 3.40 17.47
CA ARG A 29 11.30 4.44 17.68
C ARG A 29 12.42 4.37 16.64
N ILE A 30 12.95 3.17 16.37
CA ILE A 30 14.04 2.99 15.41
C ILE A 30 13.54 3.24 13.97
N ASN A 31 12.33 2.78 13.61
CA ASN A 31 11.74 3.11 12.30
C ASN A 31 11.55 4.62 12.11
N ARG A 32 11.12 5.33 13.15
CA ARG A 32 11.05 6.81 13.11
C ARG A 32 12.43 7.43 12.91
N MET A 33 13.45 6.97 13.64
CA MET A 33 14.82 7.46 13.44
C MET A 33 15.33 7.22 12.03
N ALA A 34 14.99 6.07 11.42
CA ALA A 34 15.35 5.77 10.03
C ALA A 34 14.61 6.69 9.05
N LEU A 35 13.32 6.94 9.27
CA LEU A 35 12.51 7.85 8.47
C LEU A 35 13.04 9.30 8.49
N GLU A 36 13.50 9.76 9.65
CA GLU A 36 14.06 11.12 9.86
C GLU A 36 15.58 11.20 9.53
N SER A 37 16.16 10.15 8.96
CA SER A 37 17.58 10.12 8.64
C SER A 37 17.89 10.90 7.36
N GLU A 38 19.11 11.43 7.26
CA GLU A 38 19.61 12.11 6.04
C GLU A 38 19.46 11.25 4.78
N PHE A 39 19.63 9.92 4.93
CA PHE A 39 19.47 8.99 3.82
C PHE A 39 18.06 9.03 3.23
N VAL A 40 17.03 9.06 4.09
CA VAL A 40 15.65 9.19 3.64
C VAL A 40 15.38 10.63 3.19
N SER A 41 15.80 11.63 3.95
CA SER A 41 15.55 13.04 3.62
C SER A 41 16.05 13.43 2.22
N CYS A 42 17.24 12.97 1.82
CA CYS A 42 17.78 13.29 0.51
C CYS A 42 17.13 12.53 -0.67
N GLN A 43 16.35 11.46 -0.41
CA GLN A 43 15.74 10.63 -1.46
C GLN A 43 14.21 10.58 -1.41
N LEU A 44 13.56 11.04 -0.33
CA LEU A 44 12.12 10.88 -0.11
C LEU A 44 11.27 11.46 -1.24
N HIS A 45 11.73 12.55 -1.87
CA HIS A 45 11.07 13.16 -3.02
C HIS A 45 10.89 12.18 -4.20
N GLN A 46 11.79 11.21 -4.38
CA GLN A 46 11.64 10.20 -5.43
C GLN A 46 10.53 9.19 -5.12
N TRP A 47 10.28 8.89 -3.84
CA TRP A 47 9.11 8.10 -3.45
C TRP A 47 7.82 8.91 -3.62
N ILE A 48 7.85 10.21 -3.29
CA ILE A 48 6.73 11.12 -3.55
C ILE A 48 6.42 11.15 -5.05
N ASP A 49 7.42 11.18 -5.92
CA ASP A 49 7.22 11.12 -7.37
C ASP A 49 6.47 9.87 -7.83
N LEU A 50 6.68 8.73 -7.17
CA LEU A 50 6.01 7.46 -7.47
C LEU A 50 4.56 7.45 -6.98
N ILE A 51 4.32 7.93 -5.75
CA ILE A 51 3.00 7.80 -5.12
C ILE A 51 2.06 8.93 -5.50
N PHE A 52 2.56 10.17 -5.60
CA PHE A 52 1.75 11.38 -5.81
C PHE A 52 2.21 12.22 -7.00
N GLY A 53 3.45 12.03 -7.45
CA GLY A 53 4.04 12.86 -8.49
C GLY A 53 3.92 12.27 -9.89
N TYR A 54 4.81 12.73 -10.76
CA TYR A 54 4.73 12.49 -12.20
C TYR A 54 5.04 11.04 -12.62
N LYS A 55 5.57 10.20 -11.72
CA LYS A 55 5.83 8.77 -11.97
C LYS A 55 4.67 7.86 -11.53
N GLN A 56 3.53 8.43 -11.11
CA GLN A 56 2.35 7.65 -10.75
C GLN A 56 1.63 7.07 -11.98
N ARG A 57 1.65 7.77 -13.12
CA ARG A 57 0.96 7.38 -14.37
C ARG A 57 1.83 7.64 -15.61
N GLY A 58 1.37 7.15 -16.76
CA GLY A 58 2.00 7.42 -18.05
C GLY A 58 3.33 6.69 -18.27
N PRO A 59 4.16 7.13 -19.25
CA PRO A 59 5.41 6.45 -19.60
C PRO A 59 6.39 6.35 -18.43
N GLU A 60 6.41 7.35 -17.54
CA GLU A 60 7.29 7.37 -16.36
C GLU A 60 6.97 6.28 -15.36
N ALA A 61 5.68 5.99 -15.14
CA ALA A 61 5.27 4.88 -14.31
C ALA A 61 5.74 3.53 -14.89
N VAL A 62 5.66 3.35 -16.22
CA VAL A 62 6.16 2.14 -16.88
C VAL A 62 7.68 2.01 -16.70
N ARG A 63 8.43 3.11 -16.91
CA ARG A 63 9.88 3.14 -16.71
C ARG A 63 10.30 2.84 -15.28
N ALA A 64 9.49 3.25 -14.31
CA ALA A 64 9.72 3.03 -12.89
C ALA A 64 9.08 1.74 -12.33
N LEU A 65 8.44 0.91 -13.17
CA LEU A 65 7.70 -0.29 -12.77
C LEU A 65 6.60 -0.02 -11.72
N ASN A 66 5.91 1.11 -11.86
CA ASN A 66 4.94 1.64 -10.90
C ASN A 66 3.51 1.75 -11.50
N VAL A 67 3.13 0.80 -12.35
CA VAL A 67 1.79 0.74 -12.96
C VAL A 67 0.91 -0.23 -12.18
N PHE A 68 -0.22 0.26 -11.69
CA PHE A 68 -1.23 -0.52 -10.96
C PHE A 68 -2.41 -0.88 -11.88
N HIS A 69 -3.35 -1.67 -11.35
CA HIS A 69 -4.55 -2.04 -12.09
C HIS A 69 -5.37 -0.79 -12.45
N TYR A 70 -5.90 -0.70 -13.67
CA TYR A 70 -6.49 0.56 -14.17
C TYR A 70 -7.59 1.13 -13.26
N LEU A 71 -8.38 0.27 -12.60
CA LEU A 71 -9.44 0.65 -11.66
C LEU A 71 -8.95 1.34 -10.38
N THR A 72 -7.67 1.23 -10.03
CA THR A 72 -7.14 1.92 -8.85
C THR A 72 -6.97 3.42 -9.10
N TYR A 73 -6.92 3.84 -10.37
CA TYR A 73 -6.73 5.22 -10.76
C TYR A 73 -8.06 5.96 -10.83
N GLU A 74 -8.15 7.11 -10.17
CA GLU A 74 -9.29 8.02 -10.28
C GLU A 74 -9.57 8.38 -11.75
N GLY A 75 -10.87 8.40 -12.09
CA GLY A 75 -11.37 8.74 -13.42
C GLY A 75 -11.21 7.64 -14.47
N SER A 76 -10.70 6.45 -14.11
CA SER A 76 -10.53 5.33 -15.03
C SER A 76 -11.85 4.73 -15.52
N VAL A 77 -12.91 4.84 -14.73
CA VAL A 77 -14.27 4.37 -15.04
C VAL A 77 -15.29 5.37 -14.53
N ASN A 78 -16.30 5.67 -15.34
CA ASN A 78 -17.48 6.41 -14.92
C ASN A 78 -18.59 5.41 -14.52
N LEU A 79 -18.80 5.19 -13.23
CA LEU A 79 -19.77 4.23 -12.69
C LEU A 79 -21.22 4.55 -13.10
N ASP A 80 -21.55 5.83 -13.32
CA ASP A 80 -22.90 6.24 -13.72
C ASP A 80 -23.19 5.94 -15.20
N SER A 81 -22.14 5.69 -15.99
CA SER A 81 -22.29 5.27 -17.39
C SER A 81 -22.58 3.77 -17.54
N ILE A 82 -22.45 2.99 -16.46
CA ILE A 82 -22.65 1.53 -16.48
C ILE A 82 -24.12 1.21 -16.23
N THR A 83 -24.80 0.73 -17.27
CA THR A 83 -26.22 0.37 -17.19
C THR A 83 -26.47 -1.03 -16.64
N ASP A 84 -25.49 -1.93 -16.73
CA ASP A 84 -25.60 -3.29 -16.19
C ASP A 84 -25.35 -3.25 -14.67
N PRO A 85 -26.36 -3.56 -13.84
CA PRO A 85 -26.23 -3.50 -12.38
C PRO A 85 -25.18 -4.48 -11.84
N VAL A 86 -25.00 -5.65 -12.47
CA VAL A 86 -24.04 -6.65 -12.01
C VAL A 86 -22.61 -6.17 -12.27
N LEU A 87 -22.38 -5.61 -13.46
CA LEU A 87 -21.08 -5.05 -13.81
C LEU A 87 -20.73 -3.84 -12.92
N ARG A 88 -21.71 -2.98 -12.63
CA ARG A 88 -21.53 -1.83 -11.75
C ARG A 88 -21.13 -2.26 -10.34
N GLU A 89 -21.87 -3.20 -9.75
CA GLU A 89 -21.58 -3.74 -8.42
C GLU A 89 -20.19 -4.39 -8.36
N ALA A 90 -19.82 -5.17 -9.38
CA ALA A 90 -18.50 -5.80 -9.46
C ALA A 90 -17.38 -4.76 -9.53
N MET A 91 -17.55 -3.67 -10.30
CA MET A 91 -16.55 -2.61 -10.40
C MET A 91 -16.44 -1.79 -9.10
N GLU A 92 -17.56 -1.48 -8.46
CA GLU A 92 -17.57 -0.81 -7.15
C GLU A 92 -16.86 -1.66 -6.09
N ALA A 93 -17.16 -2.96 -6.03
CA ALA A 93 -16.50 -3.88 -5.13
C ALA A 93 -14.98 -3.96 -5.40
N GLN A 94 -14.58 -3.92 -6.68
CA GLN A 94 -13.16 -3.93 -7.05
C GLN A 94 -12.45 -2.66 -6.57
N ILE A 95 -13.04 -1.48 -6.79
CA ILE A 95 -12.48 -0.18 -6.38
C ILE A 95 -12.40 -0.07 -4.84
N GLN A 96 -13.42 -0.56 -4.13
CA GLN A 96 -13.47 -0.46 -2.66
C GLN A 96 -12.50 -1.39 -1.95
N ASN A 97 -12.30 -2.61 -2.49
CA ASN A 97 -11.58 -3.66 -1.77
C ASN A 97 -10.16 -3.94 -2.30
N PHE A 98 -9.81 -3.49 -3.52
CA PHE A 98 -8.55 -3.86 -4.18
C PHE A 98 -7.65 -2.67 -4.55
N GLY A 99 -7.76 -1.58 -3.77
CA GLY A 99 -6.82 -0.48 -3.77
C GLY A 99 -7.30 0.76 -4.53
N GLN A 100 -6.90 1.92 -4.01
CA GLN A 100 -7.16 3.23 -4.57
C GLN A 100 -5.84 3.98 -4.59
N THR A 101 -5.36 4.34 -5.78
CA THR A 101 -4.14 5.12 -5.94
C THR A 101 -4.44 6.57 -5.51
N PRO A 102 -3.61 7.19 -4.64
CA PRO A 102 -3.83 8.54 -4.14
C PRO A 102 -3.78 9.64 -5.21
#